data_AF-A0A3D2F6E2-F1
#
_entry.id   AF-A0A3D2F6E2-F1
#
_cell.length_a   1.000
_cell.length_b   1.000
_cell.length_c   1.000
_cell.angle_alpha   90.00
_cell.angle_beta   90.00
_cell.angle_gamma   90.00
#
_symmetry.space_group_name_H-M   'P 1'
#
loop_
_entity.id
_entity.type
_entity.pdbx_description
1 polymer ?
#
loop_
_entity_poly.entity_id
_entity_poly.type
_entity_poly.pdbx_seq_one_letter_code
_entity_poly.pdbx_strand_id
1 'polypeptide(L)'
;VGCPSDRVQSGTFGAVLMKHPALVAECVAAMRAEVDVEVTVKCRIGVDDQDPEEVLPEFLARIVGAGCERVTIHARKAWLKGLSPKENREVPPLDYELVHKMKGYFPNLHISVNGGVTSLEQACDFLENGLDGVMVGRAAYHQASDILSAADPIIFGVGEVTTAEQAVHKMLPYIEAHLMAGGRLNQVTRHMLGLFAGRPGARGWRRMLSDDGNKPGAGPELVLAALAQMAQTAQEVEAAQAG
;
A
#
# COMPACT_ATOMS: atom_id res chain seq x y z
N VAL A 1 6.05 -13.03 -4.52
CA VAL A 1 6.09 -13.47 -5.94
C VAL A 1 5.49 -12.41 -6.88
N GLY A 2 5.91 -11.13 -6.79
CA GLY A 2 5.21 -10.08 -7.58
C GLY A 2 6.00 -8.79 -7.87
N CYS A 3 7.28 -8.71 -7.47
CA CYS A 3 8.14 -7.58 -7.80
C CYS A 3 8.76 -7.77 -9.20
N PRO A 4 8.61 -6.82 -10.13
CA PRO A 4 9.11 -6.95 -11.51
C PRO A 4 10.50 -6.32 -11.74
N SER A 5 11.18 -5.79 -10.72
CA SER A 5 12.41 -5.01 -10.93
C SER A 5 13.59 -5.83 -11.46
N ASP A 6 14.52 -5.18 -12.16
CA ASP A 6 15.67 -5.85 -12.78
C ASP A 6 16.57 -6.56 -11.75
N ARG A 7 16.78 -5.93 -10.58
CA ARG A 7 17.52 -6.51 -9.44
C ARG A 7 16.91 -7.81 -8.91
N VAL A 8 15.62 -8.00 -9.12
CA VAL A 8 14.85 -9.16 -8.66
C VAL A 8 14.94 -10.30 -9.68
N GLN A 9 15.04 -9.98 -10.96
CA GLN A 9 15.21 -10.95 -12.03
C GLN A 9 16.60 -11.60 -11.99
N SER A 10 17.66 -10.82 -11.73
CA SER A 10 19.03 -11.36 -11.65
C SER A 10 19.25 -12.30 -10.46
N GLY A 11 18.40 -12.24 -9.43
CA GLY A 11 18.46 -13.14 -8.28
C GLY A 11 17.38 -14.23 -8.26
N THR A 12 16.55 -14.34 -9.31
CA THR A 12 15.49 -15.36 -9.43
C THR A 12 14.48 -15.33 -8.26
N PHE A 13 14.12 -14.14 -7.77
CA PHE A 13 13.03 -13.97 -6.81
C PHE A 13 11.94 -13.06 -7.39
N GLY A 14 10.82 -12.83 -6.70
CA GLY A 14 9.78 -11.91 -7.15
C GLY A 14 8.88 -12.43 -8.28
N ALA A 15 8.55 -11.58 -9.27
CA ALA A 15 7.54 -11.91 -10.30
C ALA A 15 7.99 -13.02 -11.26
N VAL A 16 9.31 -13.19 -11.48
CA VAL A 16 9.83 -14.26 -12.34
C VAL A 16 9.43 -15.66 -11.87
N LEU A 17 9.24 -15.83 -10.55
CA LEU A 17 8.80 -17.10 -9.95
C LEU A 17 7.36 -17.49 -10.32
N MET A 18 6.56 -16.57 -10.91
CA MET A 18 5.28 -16.92 -11.55
C MET A 18 5.46 -17.94 -12.68
N LYS A 19 6.66 -18.03 -13.30
CA LYS A 19 6.99 -19.04 -14.32
C LYS A 19 7.29 -20.42 -13.72
N HIS A 20 7.43 -20.52 -12.40
CA HIS A 20 7.85 -21.73 -11.69
C HIS A 20 6.93 -22.00 -10.48
N PRO A 21 5.62 -22.23 -10.69
CA PRO A 21 4.66 -22.39 -9.60
C PRO A 21 4.98 -23.57 -8.66
N ALA A 22 5.55 -24.66 -9.19
CA ALA A 22 6.00 -25.80 -8.38
C ALA A 22 7.10 -25.41 -7.38
N LEU A 23 8.11 -24.64 -7.83
CA LEU A 23 9.17 -24.14 -6.94
C LEU A 23 8.61 -23.22 -5.87
N VAL A 24 7.63 -22.36 -6.20
CA VAL A 24 6.98 -21.51 -5.20
C VAL A 24 6.26 -22.35 -4.14
N ALA A 25 5.55 -23.41 -4.55
CA ALA A 25 4.89 -24.32 -3.64
C ALA A 25 5.89 -25.03 -2.71
N GLU A 26 7.04 -25.48 -3.23
CA GLU A 26 8.13 -26.04 -2.42
C GLU A 26 8.66 -25.02 -1.41
N CYS A 27 8.89 -23.76 -1.83
CA CYS A 27 9.31 -22.71 -0.90
C CYS A 27 8.26 -22.43 0.19
N VAL A 28 6.97 -22.40 -0.17
CA VAL A 28 5.88 -22.20 0.80
C VAL A 28 5.85 -23.34 1.81
N ALA A 29 5.91 -24.59 1.35
CA ALA A 29 5.92 -25.76 2.24
C ALA A 29 7.14 -25.75 3.17
N ALA A 30 8.33 -25.43 2.65
CA ALA A 30 9.55 -25.33 3.43
C ALA A 30 9.47 -24.21 4.48
N MET A 31 9.00 -23.01 4.12
CA MET A 31 8.82 -21.91 5.09
C MET A 31 7.82 -22.28 6.18
N ARG A 32 6.70 -22.90 5.83
CA ARG A 32 5.66 -23.34 6.79
C ARG A 32 6.17 -24.41 7.76
N ALA A 33 7.10 -25.25 7.34
CA ALA A 33 7.68 -26.26 8.22
C ALA A 33 8.56 -25.65 9.34
N GLU A 34 9.04 -24.42 9.15
CA GLU A 34 9.98 -23.75 10.05
C GLU A 34 9.32 -22.73 11.00
N VAL A 35 8.06 -22.35 10.76
CA VAL A 35 7.40 -21.28 11.51
C VAL A 35 5.96 -21.63 11.89
N ASP A 36 5.55 -21.18 13.08
CA ASP A 36 4.18 -21.36 13.58
C ASP A 36 3.19 -20.28 13.07
N VAL A 37 3.73 -19.19 12.49
CA VAL A 37 2.91 -18.09 11.95
C VAL A 37 2.46 -18.39 10.52
N GLU A 38 1.36 -17.77 10.10
CA GLU A 38 0.84 -17.94 8.73
C GLU A 38 1.86 -17.48 7.66
N VAL A 39 2.16 -18.37 6.71
CA VAL A 39 2.92 -18.04 5.50
C VAL A 39 1.96 -17.71 4.37
N THR A 40 2.04 -16.49 3.85
CA THR A 40 1.12 -15.96 2.82
C THR A 40 1.85 -15.66 1.51
N VAL A 41 1.11 -15.59 0.41
CA VAL A 41 1.68 -15.27 -0.91
C VAL A 41 1.11 -13.96 -1.46
N LYS A 42 1.99 -13.10 -1.99
CA LYS A 42 1.59 -11.97 -2.84
C LYS A 42 2.11 -12.13 -4.26
N CYS A 43 1.20 -12.11 -5.23
CA CYS A 43 1.50 -12.35 -6.63
C CYS A 43 0.93 -11.27 -7.58
N ARG A 44 1.15 -11.48 -8.87
CA ARG A 44 0.54 -10.78 -10.02
C ARG A 44 -0.38 -11.78 -10.72
N ILE A 45 -1.20 -11.33 -11.68
CA ILE A 45 -2.08 -12.25 -12.44
C ILE A 45 -1.34 -13.08 -13.51
N GLY A 46 -0.09 -12.73 -13.82
CA GLY A 46 0.72 -13.37 -14.84
C GLY A 46 1.96 -12.55 -15.16
N VAL A 47 2.90 -13.11 -15.93
CA VAL A 47 4.07 -12.38 -16.43
C VAL A 47 4.22 -12.41 -17.94
N ASP A 48 4.82 -11.35 -18.48
CA ASP A 48 5.13 -11.18 -19.91
C ASP A 48 3.92 -11.53 -20.80
N ASP A 49 4.06 -12.50 -21.71
CA ASP A 49 3.04 -12.91 -22.68
C ASP A 49 2.12 -14.04 -22.19
N GLN A 50 2.27 -14.50 -20.94
CA GLN A 50 1.40 -15.57 -20.39
C GLN A 50 -0.08 -15.16 -20.42
N ASP A 51 -0.98 -16.11 -20.68
CA ASP A 51 -2.41 -15.89 -20.48
C ASP A 51 -2.75 -15.94 -18.98
N PRO A 52 -3.19 -14.82 -18.36
CA PRO A 52 -3.57 -14.81 -16.94
C PRO A 52 -4.70 -15.79 -16.59
N GLU A 53 -5.63 -16.06 -17.51
CA GLU A 53 -6.75 -16.98 -17.24
C GLU A 53 -6.29 -18.43 -17.09
N GLU A 54 -5.14 -18.78 -17.65
CA GLU A 54 -4.55 -20.13 -17.53
C GLU A 54 -3.56 -20.22 -16.37
N VAL A 55 -2.63 -19.25 -16.27
CA VAL A 55 -1.49 -19.38 -15.34
C VAL A 55 -1.85 -19.06 -13.90
N LEU A 56 -2.80 -18.15 -13.66
CA LEU A 56 -3.17 -17.77 -12.30
C LEU A 56 -3.88 -18.92 -11.55
N PRO A 57 -4.90 -19.61 -12.12
CA PRO A 57 -5.51 -20.76 -11.46
C PRO A 57 -4.51 -21.88 -11.14
N GLU A 58 -3.61 -22.22 -12.07
CA GLU A 58 -2.59 -23.24 -11.83
C GLU A 58 -1.68 -22.81 -10.66
N PHE A 59 -1.20 -21.56 -10.69
CA PHE A 59 -0.35 -21.02 -9.64
C PHE A 59 -1.02 -21.08 -8.27
N LEU A 60 -2.30 -20.66 -8.18
CA LEU A 60 -3.08 -20.70 -6.95
C LEU A 60 -3.28 -22.13 -6.45
N ALA A 61 -3.63 -23.07 -7.33
CA ALA A 61 -3.80 -24.48 -6.97
C ALA A 61 -2.53 -25.09 -6.36
N ARG A 62 -1.35 -24.73 -6.88
CA ARG A 62 -0.06 -25.21 -6.37
C ARG A 62 0.25 -24.69 -4.97
N ILE A 63 0.09 -23.38 -4.74
CA ILE A 63 0.36 -22.81 -3.40
C ILE A 63 -0.68 -23.26 -2.36
N VAL A 64 -1.94 -23.43 -2.75
CA VAL A 64 -2.99 -24.01 -1.89
C VAL A 64 -2.62 -25.46 -1.54
N GLY A 65 -2.14 -26.25 -2.50
CA GLY A 65 -1.65 -27.62 -2.25
C GLY A 65 -0.46 -27.68 -1.30
N ALA A 66 0.34 -26.62 -1.20
CA ALA A 66 1.41 -26.45 -0.20
C ALA A 66 0.90 -25.93 1.17
N GLY A 67 -0.41 -25.70 1.29
CA GLY A 67 -1.10 -25.22 2.49
C GLY A 67 -1.04 -23.70 2.68
N CYS A 68 -0.90 -22.93 1.61
CA CYS A 68 -1.13 -21.48 1.66
C CYS A 68 -2.64 -21.19 1.76
N GLU A 69 -3.05 -20.49 2.81
CA GLU A 69 -4.47 -20.18 3.07
C GLU A 69 -4.86 -18.73 2.75
N ARG A 70 -3.86 -17.86 2.50
CA ARG A 70 -4.08 -16.45 2.17
C ARG A 70 -3.19 -15.97 1.04
N VAL A 71 -3.81 -15.35 0.04
CA VAL A 71 -3.13 -14.74 -1.10
C VAL A 71 -3.56 -13.29 -1.31
N THR A 72 -2.61 -12.43 -1.68
CA THR A 72 -2.89 -11.10 -2.22
C THR A 72 -2.52 -11.05 -3.70
N ILE A 73 -3.48 -10.73 -4.55
CA ILE A 73 -3.31 -10.71 -6.01
C ILE A 73 -3.24 -9.24 -6.46
N HIS A 74 -2.10 -8.82 -6.98
CA HIS A 74 -2.06 -7.57 -7.74
C HIS A 74 -2.69 -7.83 -9.11
N ALA A 75 -3.82 -7.18 -9.38
CA ALA A 75 -4.68 -7.36 -10.56
C ALA A 75 -4.08 -6.87 -11.90
N ARG A 76 -2.75 -6.83 -12.02
CA ARG A 76 -2.03 -6.47 -13.27
C ARG A 76 -1.01 -7.54 -13.57
N LYS A 77 -0.74 -7.77 -14.85
CA LYS A 77 0.45 -8.54 -15.26
C LYS A 77 1.73 -7.82 -14.82
N ALA A 78 2.81 -8.58 -14.71
CA ALA A 78 4.16 -8.03 -14.57
C ALA A 78 4.96 -8.29 -15.86
N TRP A 79 5.49 -7.23 -16.45
CA TRP A 79 6.43 -7.33 -17.56
C TRP A 79 7.83 -7.34 -17.01
N LEU A 80 8.56 -8.42 -17.26
CA LEU A 80 9.94 -8.59 -16.82
C LEU A 80 10.91 -7.85 -17.75
N LYS A 81 10.50 -7.49 -18.96
CA LYS A 81 11.33 -6.70 -19.88
C LYS A 81 10.55 -5.55 -20.47
N GLY A 82 11.27 -4.48 -20.83
CA GLY A 82 10.72 -3.35 -21.58
C GLY A 82 9.96 -2.31 -20.74
N LEU A 83 9.65 -2.57 -19.47
CA LEU A 83 8.98 -1.62 -18.58
C LEU A 83 9.74 -1.44 -17.26
N SER A 84 9.91 -0.20 -16.82
CA SER A 84 10.40 0.12 -15.48
C SER A 84 9.44 -0.38 -14.38
N PRO A 85 9.90 -0.48 -13.11
CA PRO A 85 9.01 -0.81 -11.99
C PRO A 85 7.84 0.16 -11.78
N LYS A 86 7.97 1.41 -12.23
CA LYS A 86 6.88 2.39 -12.20
C LYS A 86 5.85 2.05 -13.28
N GLU A 87 6.29 1.90 -14.52
CA GLU A 87 5.41 1.57 -15.65
C GLU A 87 4.70 0.23 -15.43
N ASN A 88 5.36 -0.75 -14.84
CA ASN A 88 4.75 -2.03 -14.43
C ASN A 88 3.55 -1.91 -13.46
N ARG A 89 3.35 -0.74 -12.84
CA ARG A 89 2.22 -0.44 -11.94
C ARG A 89 1.19 0.51 -12.57
N GLU A 90 1.43 0.97 -13.80
CA GLU A 90 0.67 2.04 -14.47
C GLU A 90 0.23 1.67 -15.90
N VAL A 91 1.04 0.93 -16.65
CA VAL A 91 0.80 0.57 -18.05
C VAL A 91 -0.06 -0.69 -18.24
N PRO A 92 0.27 -1.89 -17.69
CA PRO A 92 -0.51 -3.10 -17.96
C PRO A 92 -1.91 -2.99 -17.35
N PRO A 93 -3.01 -3.26 -18.06
CA PRO A 93 -4.35 -3.00 -17.55
C PRO A 93 -4.65 -3.76 -16.25
N LEU A 94 -5.57 -3.20 -15.46
CA LEU A 94 -6.12 -3.88 -14.28
C LEU A 94 -7.19 -4.86 -14.75
N ASP A 95 -7.20 -6.05 -14.15
CA ASP A 95 -8.18 -7.10 -14.38
C ASP A 95 -8.71 -7.59 -13.04
N TYR A 96 -9.67 -6.85 -12.49
CA TYR A 96 -10.31 -7.19 -11.21
C TYR A 96 -11.31 -8.35 -11.38
N GLU A 97 -11.94 -8.46 -12.55
CA GLU A 97 -12.86 -9.55 -12.87
C GLU A 97 -12.17 -10.90 -12.74
N LEU A 98 -10.94 -11.03 -13.23
CA LEU A 98 -10.15 -12.25 -13.04
C LEU A 98 -9.91 -12.58 -11.56
N VAL A 99 -9.68 -11.57 -10.70
CA VAL A 99 -9.53 -11.78 -9.25
C VAL A 99 -10.83 -12.29 -8.63
N HIS A 100 -11.99 -11.76 -9.04
CA HIS A 100 -13.30 -12.28 -8.61
C HIS A 100 -13.54 -13.71 -9.12
N LYS A 101 -13.17 -14.04 -10.37
CA LYS A 101 -13.20 -15.42 -10.87
C LYS A 101 -12.37 -16.35 -9.99
N MET A 102 -11.18 -15.93 -9.56
CA MET A 102 -10.34 -16.73 -8.66
C MET A 102 -11.01 -16.95 -7.30
N LYS A 103 -11.72 -15.95 -6.76
CA LYS A 103 -12.49 -16.14 -5.52
C LYS A 103 -13.61 -17.17 -5.70
N GLY A 104 -14.24 -17.22 -6.87
CA GLY A 104 -15.21 -18.26 -7.23
C GLY A 104 -14.59 -19.66 -7.34
N TYR A 105 -13.40 -19.79 -7.93
CA TYR A 105 -12.70 -21.09 -8.06
C TYR A 105 -12.09 -21.60 -6.75
N PHE A 106 -11.68 -20.69 -5.86
CA PHE A 106 -11.02 -21.01 -4.60
C PHE A 106 -11.78 -20.39 -3.40
N PRO A 107 -13.02 -20.84 -3.10
CA PRO A 107 -13.86 -20.20 -2.10
C PRO A 107 -13.27 -20.27 -0.68
N ASN A 108 -12.48 -21.31 -0.38
CA ASN A 108 -11.81 -21.51 0.91
C ASN A 108 -10.48 -20.77 1.04
N LEU A 109 -9.96 -20.18 -0.05
CA LEU A 109 -8.76 -19.37 -0.01
C LEU A 109 -9.14 -17.93 0.34
N HIS A 110 -8.43 -17.31 1.29
CA HIS A 110 -8.57 -15.88 1.55
C HIS A 110 -7.88 -15.09 0.43
N ILE A 111 -8.65 -14.43 -0.41
CA ILE A 111 -8.14 -13.65 -1.56
C ILE A 111 -8.32 -12.16 -1.29
N SER A 112 -7.20 -11.44 -1.31
CA SER A 112 -7.21 -9.98 -1.28
C SER A 112 -6.79 -9.37 -2.61
N VAL A 113 -7.52 -8.37 -3.08
CA VAL A 113 -7.17 -7.63 -4.30
C VAL A 113 -6.17 -6.51 -4.01
N ASN A 114 -5.29 -6.25 -4.98
CA ASN A 114 -4.33 -5.16 -4.95
C ASN A 114 -4.16 -4.52 -6.33
N GLY A 115 -3.71 -3.27 -6.32
CA GLY A 115 -3.40 -2.49 -7.52
C GLY A 115 -4.55 -1.55 -7.85
N GLY A 116 -4.24 -0.28 -8.11
CA GLY A 116 -5.24 0.70 -8.56
C GLY A 116 -6.29 1.14 -7.52
N VAL A 117 -6.23 0.67 -6.27
CA VAL A 117 -7.15 1.10 -5.21
C VAL A 117 -6.79 2.51 -4.74
N THR A 118 -7.69 3.47 -4.95
CA THR A 118 -7.44 4.90 -4.69
C THR A 118 -8.37 5.54 -3.68
N SER A 119 -9.47 4.88 -3.30
CA SER A 119 -10.39 5.39 -2.28
C SER A 119 -10.89 4.29 -1.36
N LEU A 120 -11.46 4.68 -0.23
CA LEU A 120 -12.02 3.75 0.76
C LEU A 120 -13.34 3.16 0.28
N GLU A 121 -14.13 3.92 -0.48
CA GLU A 121 -15.36 3.45 -1.13
C GLU A 121 -15.05 2.31 -2.09
N GLN A 122 -14.03 2.48 -2.95
CA GLN A 122 -13.58 1.42 -3.84
C GLN A 122 -13.13 0.15 -3.08
N ALA A 123 -12.51 0.33 -1.90
CA ALA A 123 -12.16 -0.81 -1.06
C ALA A 123 -13.42 -1.51 -0.52
N CYS A 124 -14.44 -0.76 -0.09
CA CYS A 124 -15.73 -1.31 0.32
C CYS A 124 -16.40 -2.07 -0.82
N ASP A 125 -16.44 -1.50 -2.03
CA ASP A 125 -17.02 -2.16 -3.20
C ASP A 125 -16.40 -3.54 -3.43
N PHE A 126 -15.08 -3.68 -3.33
CA PHE A 126 -14.42 -4.98 -3.49
C PHE A 126 -14.81 -6.00 -2.41
N LEU A 127 -14.95 -5.55 -1.16
CA LEU A 127 -15.35 -6.40 -0.04
C LEU A 127 -16.82 -6.83 -0.16
N GLU A 128 -17.70 -5.90 -0.50
CA GLU A 128 -19.13 -6.16 -0.74
C GLU A 128 -19.35 -7.13 -1.90
N ASN A 129 -18.47 -7.11 -2.90
CA ASN A 129 -18.46 -8.05 -4.03
C ASN A 129 -17.72 -9.37 -3.72
N GLY A 130 -17.51 -9.70 -2.45
CA GLY A 130 -17.15 -11.04 -1.99
C GLY A 130 -15.66 -11.35 -1.91
N LEU A 131 -14.78 -10.37 -2.12
CA LEU A 131 -13.36 -10.54 -1.80
C LEU A 131 -13.13 -10.41 -0.30
N ASP A 132 -12.16 -11.16 0.22
CA ASP A 132 -11.93 -11.22 1.67
C ASP A 132 -11.06 -10.06 2.18
N GLY A 133 -10.39 -9.34 1.28
CA GLY A 133 -9.56 -8.20 1.67
C GLY A 133 -9.13 -7.30 0.53
N VAL A 134 -8.64 -6.12 0.89
CA VAL A 134 -8.10 -5.14 -0.04
C VAL A 134 -6.76 -4.65 0.48
N MET A 135 -5.72 -4.73 -0.37
CA MET A 135 -4.41 -4.17 -0.06
C MET A 135 -4.23 -2.84 -0.77
N VAL A 136 -4.10 -1.77 0.02
CA VAL A 136 -3.82 -0.42 -0.45
C VAL A 136 -2.31 -0.16 -0.42
N GLY A 137 -1.76 0.42 -1.50
CA GLY A 137 -0.34 0.76 -1.60
C GLY A 137 -0.09 2.26 -1.69
N ARG A 138 -0.01 2.77 -2.93
CA ARG A 138 0.37 4.17 -3.21
C ARG A 138 -0.57 5.19 -2.56
N ALA A 139 -1.89 4.94 -2.56
CA ALA A 139 -2.86 5.86 -1.97
C ALA A 139 -2.62 6.03 -0.46
N ALA A 140 -2.40 4.94 0.28
CA ALA A 140 -2.06 4.99 1.70
C ALA A 140 -0.80 5.81 2.01
N TYR A 141 0.15 5.92 1.07
CA TYR A 141 1.37 6.69 1.27
C TYR A 141 1.28 8.15 0.81
N HIS A 142 0.57 8.41 -0.29
CA HIS A 142 0.51 9.73 -0.92
C HIS A 142 -0.73 10.55 -0.53
N GLN A 143 -1.79 9.89 -0.07
CA GLN A 143 -3.10 10.45 0.27
C GLN A 143 -3.60 9.75 1.54
N ALA A 144 -2.73 9.71 2.56
CA ALA A 144 -2.91 8.83 3.73
C ALA A 144 -4.24 9.10 4.45
N SER A 145 -4.57 10.37 4.71
CA SER A 145 -5.81 10.73 5.40
C SER A 145 -7.04 10.37 4.58
N ASP A 146 -7.01 10.57 3.25
CA ASP A 146 -8.18 10.36 2.39
C ASP A 146 -8.62 8.90 2.36
N ILE A 147 -7.69 7.96 2.55
CA ILE A 147 -8.00 6.52 2.49
C ILE A 147 -7.95 5.81 3.84
N LEU A 148 -7.15 6.27 4.80
CA LEU A 148 -6.94 5.58 6.08
C LEU A 148 -7.69 6.21 7.25
N SER A 149 -8.02 7.51 7.22
CA SER A 149 -8.59 8.21 8.39
C SER A 149 -9.87 7.59 8.90
N ALA A 150 -10.69 7.03 8.00
CA ALA A 150 -11.98 6.41 8.32
C ALA A 150 -11.97 4.88 8.13
N ALA A 151 -10.82 4.26 7.85
CA ALA A 151 -10.75 2.84 7.52
C ALA A 151 -11.23 1.95 8.69
N ASP A 152 -10.83 2.27 9.93
CA ASP A 152 -11.23 1.49 11.11
C ASP A 152 -12.75 1.45 11.31
N PRO A 153 -13.47 2.59 11.42
CA PRO A 153 -14.91 2.55 11.63
C PRO A 153 -15.68 2.03 10.42
N ILE A 154 -15.22 2.27 9.19
CA ILE A 154 -15.94 1.85 7.97
C ILE A 154 -15.77 0.36 7.69
N ILE A 155 -14.55 -0.17 7.80
CA ILE A 155 -14.24 -1.56 7.40
C ILE A 155 -14.45 -2.53 8.56
N PHE A 156 -14.07 -2.13 9.77
CA PHE A 156 -14.04 -3.02 10.93
C PHE A 156 -15.11 -2.68 11.98
N GLY A 157 -15.83 -1.57 11.84
CA GLY A 157 -16.87 -1.15 12.79
C GLY A 157 -16.31 -0.78 14.16
N VAL A 158 -15.02 -0.44 14.26
CA VAL A 158 -14.32 -0.12 15.51
C VAL A 158 -13.61 1.22 15.41
N GLY A 159 -13.35 1.84 16.57
CA GLY A 159 -12.63 3.09 16.64
C GLY A 159 -13.42 4.29 16.09
N GLU A 160 -12.70 5.38 15.85
CA GLU A 160 -13.26 6.65 15.38
C GLU A 160 -12.42 7.19 14.23
N VAL A 161 -13.04 8.04 13.41
CA VAL A 161 -12.32 8.73 12.32
C VAL A 161 -11.20 9.59 12.92
N THR A 162 -9.96 9.38 12.50
CA THR A 162 -8.82 10.19 12.93
C THR A 162 -8.51 11.25 11.87
N THR A 163 -8.64 12.53 12.21
CA THR A 163 -8.30 13.61 11.27
C THR A 163 -6.79 13.68 11.03
N ALA A 164 -6.39 14.29 9.92
CA ALA A 164 -4.98 14.52 9.59
C ALA A 164 -4.25 15.27 10.72
N GLU A 165 -4.89 16.28 11.28
CA GLU A 165 -4.37 17.11 12.37
C GLU A 165 -4.21 16.29 13.65
N GLN A 166 -5.20 15.48 14.01
CA GLN A 166 -5.11 14.55 15.15
C GLN A 166 -3.97 13.54 14.95
N ALA A 167 -3.80 13.01 13.73
CA ALA A 167 -2.68 12.13 13.41
C ALA A 167 -1.32 12.83 13.58
N VAL A 168 -1.19 14.11 13.21
CA VAL A 168 0.04 14.89 13.49
C VAL A 168 0.31 14.94 15.00
N HIS A 169 -0.69 15.29 15.80
CA HIS A 169 -0.52 15.37 17.26
C HIS A 169 -0.14 14.02 17.87
N LYS A 170 -0.77 12.92 17.42
CA LYS A 170 -0.43 11.56 17.85
C LYS A 170 1.00 11.15 17.48
N MET A 171 1.59 11.74 16.44
CA MET A 171 2.97 11.48 16.02
C MET A 171 4.03 12.26 16.82
N LEU A 172 3.66 13.32 17.56
CA LEU A 172 4.64 14.15 18.28
C LEU A 172 5.44 13.36 19.33
N PRO A 173 4.83 12.52 20.19
CA PRO A 173 5.60 11.73 21.16
C PRO A 173 6.58 10.74 20.50
N TYR A 174 6.19 10.17 19.35
CA TYR A 174 7.07 9.30 18.57
C TYR A 174 8.25 10.08 17.98
N ILE A 175 8.00 11.29 17.45
CA ILE A 175 9.04 12.17 16.94
C ILE A 175 10.03 12.54 18.05
N GLU A 176 9.54 12.93 19.22
CA GLU A 176 10.36 13.28 20.38
C GLU A 176 11.25 12.12 20.82
N ALA A 177 10.67 10.92 20.98
CA ALA A 177 11.41 9.72 21.35
C ALA A 177 12.49 9.36 20.31
N HIS A 178 12.17 9.48 19.01
CA HIS A 178 13.12 9.22 17.92
C HIS A 178 14.30 10.20 17.95
N LEU A 179 14.04 11.49 18.19
CA LEU A 179 15.07 12.51 18.32
C LEU A 179 15.95 12.29 19.55
N MET A 180 15.36 11.93 20.69
CA MET A 180 16.10 11.59 21.92
C MET A 180 17.02 10.39 21.73
N ALA A 181 16.64 9.43 20.87
CA ALA A 181 17.48 8.29 20.50
C ALA A 181 18.60 8.63 19.49
N GLY A 182 18.78 9.91 19.14
CA GLY A 182 19.80 10.37 18.18
C GLY A 182 19.34 10.33 16.72
N GLY A 183 18.06 10.06 16.48
CA GLY A 183 17.44 10.15 15.15
C GLY A 183 17.31 11.58 14.64
N ARG A 184 17.01 11.72 13.35
CA ARG A 184 16.75 13.02 12.70
C ARG A 184 15.27 13.14 12.32
N LEU A 185 14.72 14.34 12.42
CA LEU A 185 13.30 14.62 12.16
C LEU A 185 12.84 14.13 10.77
N ASN A 186 13.64 14.37 9.73
CA ASN A 186 13.34 13.95 8.35
C ASN A 186 13.11 12.44 8.19
N GLN A 187 13.68 11.60 9.06
CA GLN A 187 13.52 10.14 8.99
C GLN A 187 12.07 9.74 9.32
N VAL A 188 11.36 10.56 10.09
CA VAL A 188 9.94 10.42 10.39
C VAL A 188 9.10 11.24 9.41
N THR A 189 9.35 12.55 9.31
CA THR A 189 8.45 13.49 8.61
C THR A 189 8.38 13.27 7.10
N ARG A 190 9.39 12.63 6.47
CA ARG A 190 9.32 12.22 5.06
C ARG A 190 8.16 11.26 4.75
N HIS A 191 7.65 10.57 5.77
CA HIS A 191 6.51 9.66 5.67
C HIS A 191 5.16 10.35 5.98
N MET A 192 5.18 11.63 6.38
CA MET A 192 4.00 12.43 6.70
C MET A 192 3.67 13.47 5.61
N LEU A 193 4.44 13.50 4.51
CA LEU A 193 4.30 14.51 3.45
C LEU A 193 2.97 14.43 2.71
N GLY A 194 2.40 13.23 2.56
CA GLY A 194 1.12 12.99 1.90
C GLY A 194 -0.12 13.17 2.79
N LEU A 195 0.06 13.57 4.05
CA LEU A 195 -1.02 13.57 5.05
C LEU A 195 -2.14 14.57 4.72
N PHE A 196 -1.79 15.72 4.13
CA PHE A 196 -2.72 16.78 3.75
C PHE A 196 -2.90 16.88 2.22
N ALA A 197 -2.68 15.81 1.46
CA ALA A 197 -2.78 15.85 0.00
C ALA A 197 -4.12 16.46 -0.47
N GLY A 198 -4.09 17.25 -1.55
CA GLY A 198 -5.27 17.92 -2.09
C GLY A 198 -5.81 19.12 -1.29
N ARG A 199 -5.40 19.33 -0.04
CA ARG A 199 -5.91 20.43 0.81
C ARG A 199 -5.21 21.78 0.55
N PRO A 200 -5.89 22.93 0.77
CA PRO A 200 -5.23 24.24 0.86
C PRO A 200 -4.05 24.20 1.85
N GLY A 201 -2.92 24.82 1.50
CA GLY A 201 -1.72 24.81 2.33
C GLY A 201 -0.81 23.57 2.20
N ALA A 202 -1.28 22.47 1.59
CA ALA A 202 -0.53 21.20 1.52
C ALA A 202 0.86 21.30 0.88
N ARG A 203 1.04 22.26 -0.03
CA ARG A 203 2.34 22.57 -0.63
C ARG A 203 3.30 23.18 0.40
N GLY A 204 2.81 24.07 1.26
CA GLY A 204 3.55 24.66 2.38
C GLY A 204 4.00 23.61 3.39
N TRP A 205 3.07 22.76 3.84
CA TRP A 205 3.36 21.59 4.68
C TRP A 205 4.52 20.75 4.15
N ARG A 206 4.42 20.31 2.89
CA ARG A 206 5.46 19.49 2.26
C ARG A 206 6.79 20.20 2.18
N ARG A 207 6.79 21.49 1.82
CA ARG A 207 7.99 22.30 1.67
C ARG A 207 8.72 22.45 2.99
N MET A 208 8.04 22.92 4.04
CA MET A 208 8.65 23.12 5.37
C MET A 208 9.30 21.84 5.89
N LEU A 209 8.59 20.71 5.82
CA LEU A 209 9.12 19.44 6.33
C LEU A 209 10.28 18.88 5.49
N SER A 210 10.27 19.11 4.17
CA SER A 210 11.33 18.63 3.27
C SER A 210 12.60 19.47 3.36
N ASP A 211 12.44 20.80 3.41
CA ASP A 211 13.53 21.77 3.39
C ASP A 211 14.21 21.87 4.78
N ASP A 212 13.40 21.94 5.84
CA ASP A 212 13.89 22.25 7.18
C ASP A 212 14.03 21.00 8.06
N GLY A 213 13.30 19.92 7.77
CA GLY A 213 13.34 18.69 8.58
C GLY A 213 14.68 17.95 8.55
N ASN A 214 15.54 18.26 7.56
CA ASN A 214 16.90 17.74 7.48
C ASN A 214 17.92 18.58 8.27
N LYS A 215 17.57 19.77 8.74
CA LYS A 215 18.55 20.66 9.38
C LYS A 215 18.93 20.15 10.79
N PRO A 216 20.18 20.36 11.24
CA PRO A 216 20.55 20.12 12.64
C PRO A 216 19.65 20.93 13.57
N GLY A 217 19.16 20.30 14.64
CA GLY A 217 18.29 20.95 15.62
C GLY A 217 16.81 21.04 15.22
N ALA A 218 16.40 20.52 14.06
CA ALA A 218 14.98 20.47 13.70
C ALA A 218 14.23 19.48 14.61
N GLY A 219 13.17 19.96 15.27
CA GLY A 219 12.36 19.20 16.21
C GLY A 219 10.84 19.29 15.99
N PRO A 220 10.04 18.85 16.97
CA PRO A 220 8.58 18.84 16.90
C PRO A 220 7.96 20.22 16.63
N GLU A 221 8.64 21.30 17.03
CA GLU A 221 8.23 22.68 16.78
C GLU A 221 8.11 23.01 15.29
N LEU A 222 8.95 22.42 14.43
CA LEU A 222 8.82 22.58 12.98
C LEU A 222 7.53 21.94 12.46
N VAL A 223 7.16 20.79 13.01
CA VAL A 223 5.94 20.06 12.61
C VAL A 223 4.70 20.83 13.05
N LEU A 224 4.70 21.37 14.28
CA LEU A 224 3.63 22.23 14.78
C LEU A 224 3.52 23.54 13.98
N ALA A 225 4.64 24.16 13.61
CA ALA A 225 4.65 25.35 12.77
C ALA A 225 4.06 25.07 11.38
N ALA A 226 4.41 23.93 10.76
CA ALA A 226 3.84 23.51 9.49
C ALA A 226 2.33 23.23 9.61
N LEU A 227 1.88 22.65 10.73
CA LEU A 227 0.46 22.42 11.00
C LEU A 227 -0.31 23.73 11.20
N ALA A 228 0.27 24.72 11.90
CA ALA A 228 -0.34 26.03 12.06
C ALA A 228 -0.48 26.77 10.73
N GLN A 229 0.54 26.68 9.85
CA GLN A 229 0.46 27.27 8.51
C GLN A 229 -0.65 26.64 7.66
N MET A 230 -0.85 25.32 7.76
CA MET A 230 -1.98 24.63 7.10
C MET A 230 -3.32 25.24 7.51
N ALA A 231 -3.54 25.42 8.82
CA ALA A 231 -4.79 25.98 9.35
C ALA A 231 -5.01 27.43 8.89
N GLN A 232 -3.96 28.26 8.91
CA GLN A 232 -4.04 29.64 8.43
C GLN A 232 -4.42 29.72 6.94
N THR A 233 -3.75 28.93 6.08
CA THR A 233 -4.05 28.92 4.64
C THR A 233 -5.47 28.44 4.36
N ALA A 234 -5.99 27.47 5.12
CA ALA A 234 -7.37 27.01 4.97
C ALA A 234 -8.36 28.15 5.26
N GLN A 235 -8.17 28.88 6.37
CA GLN A 235 -9.02 30.02 6.75
C GLN A 235 -8.98 31.15 5.70
N GLU A 236 -7.81 31.47 5.15
CA GLU A 236 -7.66 32.50 4.11
C GLU A 236 -8.42 32.13 2.82
N VAL A 237 -8.40 30.84 2.44
CA VAL A 237 -9.13 30.35 1.26
C VAL A 237 -10.64 30.37 1.48
N GLU A 238 -11.11 29.96 2.67
CA GLU A 238 -12.53 30.02 3.02
C GLU A 238 -13.04 31.47 3.02
N ALA A 239 -12.29 32.40 3.61
CA ALA A 239 -12.63 33.82 3.63
C ALA A 239 -12.70 34.43 2.22
N ALA A 240 -11.79 34.04 1.32
CA ALA A 240 -11.76 34.51 -0.06
C ALA A 240 -12.90 33.92 -0.93
N GLN A 241 -13.47 32.78 -0.55
CA GLN A 241 -14.63 32.17 -1.23
C GLN A 241 -15.98 32.72 -0.72
N ALA A 242 -15.99 33.29 0.48
CA ALA A 242 -17.18 33.85 1.11
C ALA A 242 -17.45 35.33 0.76
N GLY A 243 -16.50 36.01 0.11
CA GLY A 243 -16.59 37.41 -0.33
C GLY A 243 -16.74 37.53 -1.84
#